data_AF-A0A3B0TL59-F1
#
_entry.id   AF-A0A3B0TL59-F1
#
_cell.length_a   1.000
_cell.length_b   1.000
_cell.length_c   1.000
_cell.angle_alpha   90.00
_cell.angle_beta   90.00
_cell.angle_gamma   90.00
#
_symmetry.space_group_name_H-M   'P 1'
#
loop_
_entity.id
_entity.type
_entity.pdbx_description
1 polymer ?
#
loop_
_entity_poly.entity_id
_entity_poly.type
_entity_poly.pdbx_seq_one_letter_code
_entity_poly.pdbx_strand_id
1 'polypeptide(L)'
;MLKKLIATAMISVMGVSGAMAGDFSSMSWDDIVAQAKQEGQVSWFVWYFQDDFRAAVKPFEEKYGIKVTIPEGTFSGNLDKL
;
A
#
# COMPACT_ATOMS: atom_id res chain seq x y z
N MET A 1 -5.71 -29.09 25.23
CA MET A 1 -4.91 -28.51 24.13
C MET A 1 -5.80 -27.90 23.04
N LEU A 2 -6.95 -28.52 22.71
CA LEU A 2 -7.95 -27.98 21.77
C LEU A 2 -8.50 -26.58 22.17
N LYS A 3 -8.74 -26.35 23.48
CA LYS A 3 -9.21 -25.04 23.99
C LYS A 3 -8.19 -23.90 23.82
N LYS A 4 -6.88 -24.20 23.74
CA LYS A 4 -5.82 -23.21 23.48
C LYS A 4 -5.67 -22.92 21.99
N LEU A 5 -6.04 -23.87 21.12
CA LEU A 5 -6.00 -23.73 19.67
C LEU A 5 -7.11 -22.82 19.12
N ILE A 6 -8.28 -22.82 19.76
CA ILE A 6 -9.41 -21.94 19.38
C ILE A 6 -9.11 -20.47 19.67
N ALA A 7 -8.31 -20.16 20.70
CA ALA A 7 -7.93 -18.79 21.04
C ALA A 7 -6.93 -18.17 20.03
N THR A 8 -6.12 -19.00 19.34
CA THR A 8 -5.12 -18.53 18.38
C THR A 8 -5.69 -18.32 16.97
N ALA A 9 -6.86 -18.88 16.66
CA ALA A 9 -7.47 -18.77 15.33
C ALA A 9 -8.23 -17.46 15.07
N MET A 10 -8.44 -16.61 16.09
CA MET A 10 -9.20 -15.36 15.96
C MET A 10 -8.38 -14.14 15.50
N ILE A 11 -7.06 -14.28 15.31
CA ILE A 11 -6.19 -13.15 14.92
C ILE A 11 -6.06 -13.01 13.39
N SER A 12 -6.52 -13.98 12.59
CA SER A 12 -6.31 -13.99 11.14
C SER A 12 -7.31 -13.19 10.29
N VAL A 13 -8.29 -12.49 10.89
CA VAL A 13 -9.34 -11.78 10.12
C VAL A 13 -9.11 -10.25 10.00
N MET A 14 -8.05 -9.69 10.59
CA MET A 14 -7.78 -8.25 10.48
C MET A 14 -7.03 -7.82 9.21
N GLY A 15 -6.70 -8.75 8.31
CA GLY A 15 -5.69 -8.51 7.26
C GLY A 15 -6.21 -8.14 5.86
N VAL A 16 -7.52 -8.15 5.61
CA VAL A 16 -8.05 -7.77 4.30
C VAL A 16 -9.17 -6.77 4.49
N SER A 17 -8.80 -5.52 4.76
CA SER A 17 -9.61 -4.37 4.35
C SER A 17 -9.70 -4.46 2.83
N GLY A 18 -10.70 -5.17 2.31
CA GLY A 18 -11.05 -5.05 0.90
C GLY A 18 -11.34 -3.58 0.69
N ALA A 19 -10.47 -2.87 -0.04
CA ALA A 19 -10.71 -1.50 -0.42
C ALA A 19 -12.04 -1.48 -1.16
N MET A 20 -13.10 -1.08 -0.47
CA MET A 20 -14.34 -0.71 -1.11
C MET A 20 -13.98 0.54 -1.89
N ALA A 21 -13.74 0.38 -3.20
CA ALA A 21 -13.47 1.50 -4.08
C ALA A 21 -14.72 2.38 -4.11
N GLY A 22 -14.78 3.32 -3.18
CA GLY A 22 -15.75 4.41 -3.23
C GLY A 22 -15.55 5.18 -4.53
N ASP A 23 -16.62 5.80 -5.02
CA ASP A 23 -16.49 6.72 -6.15
C ASP A 23 -15.71 7.96 -5.71
N PHE A 24 -14.39 7.93 -5.94
CA PHE A 24 -13.48 9.02 -5.62
C PHE A 24 -13.82 10.33 -6.33
N SER A 25 -14.60 10.30 -7.44
CA SER A 25 -14.98 11.52 -8.16
C SER A 25 -15.91 12.43 -7.34
N SER A 26 -16.58 11.86 -6.33
CA SER A 26 -17.51 12.57 -5.44
C SER A 26 -16.90 12.96 -4.08
N MET A 27 -15.68 12.49 -3.76
CA MET A 27 -15.03 12.72 -2.48
C MET A 27 -14.24 14.03 -2.46
N SER A 28 -14.17 14.68 -1.29
CA SER A 28 -13.23 15.78 -1.10
C SER A 28 -11.79 15.25 -1.01
N TRP A 29 -10.80 16.11 -1.28
CA TRP A 29 -9.40 15.73 -1.11
C TRP A 29 -9.08 15.32 0.34
N ASP A 30 -9.68 16.01 1.32
CA ASP A 30 -9.46 15.72 2.73
C ASP A 30 -10.01 14.34 3.12
N ASP A 31 -11.15 13.94 2.55
CA ASP A 31 -11.73 12.60 2.78
C ASP A 31 -10.84 11.51 2.16
N ILE A 32 -10.30 11.75 0.96
CA ILE A 32 -9.36 10.82 0.31
C ILE A 32 -8.11 10.65 1.15
N VAL A 33 -7.53 11.75 1.65
CA VAL A 33 -6.35 11.72 2.52
C VAL A 33 -6.68 11.02 3.84
N ALA A 34 -7.86 11.25 4.42
CA ALA A 34 -8.29 10.59 5.65
C ALA A 34 -8.40 9.06 5.46
N GLN A 35 -9.04 8.62 4.37
CA GLN A 35 -9.12 7.20 4.03
C GLN A 35 -7.73 6.60 3.79
N ALA A 36 -6.88 7.24 2.97
CA ALA A 36 -5.56 6.72 2.65
C ALA A 36 -4.64 6.65 3.89
N LYS A 37 -4.81 7.56 4.86
CA LYS A 37 -4.15 7.48 6.17
C LYS A 37 -4.64 6.28 7.00
N GLN A 38 -5.91 5.91 6.91
CA GLN A 38 -6.43 4.69 7.57
C GLN A 38 -5.85 3.42 6.93
N GLU A 39 -5.65 3.41 5.61
CA GLU A 39 -5.01 2.31 4.88
C GLU A 39 -3.49 2.23 5.14
N GLY A 40 -2.85 3.39 5.34
CA GLY A 40 -1.49 3.52 5.88
C GLY A 40 -0.35 3.31 4.89
N GLN A 41 -0.57 2.62 3.77
CA GLN A 41 0.45 2.42 2.76
C GLN A 41 -0.08 2.23 1.33
N VAL A 42 0.75 2.54 0.35
CA VAL A 42 0.56 2.22 -1.07
C VAL A 42 1.77 1.47 -1.61
N SER A 43 1.50 0.44 -2.41
CA SER A 43 2.54 -0.25 -3.20
C SER A 43 2.49 0.24 -4.64
N TRP A 44 3.57 0.88 -5.08
CA TRP A 44 3.69 1.41 -6.43
C TRP A 44 4.65 0.56 -7.27
N PHE A 45 4.09 -0.22 -8.18
CA PHE A 45 4.85 -1.07 -9.09
C PHE A 45 5.32 -0.27 -10.31
N VAL A 46 6.61 0.07 -10.35
CA VAL A 46 7.23 0.80 -11.46
C VAL A 46 8.48 0.07 -11.95
N TRP A 47 8.71 0.14 -13.26
CA TRP A 47 9.71 -0.65 -13.99
C TRP A 47 10.98 0.15 -14.35
N TYR A 48 11.00 1.45 -14.10
CA TYR A 48 12.09 2.37 -14.44
C TYR A 48 12.22 3.47 -13.37
N PHE A 49 13.40 4.10 -13.28
CA PHE A 49 13.72 5.18 -12.35
C PHE A 49 13.31 4.91 -10.89
N GLN A 50 13.46 3.66 -10.43
CA GLN A 50 13.00 3.27 -9.10
C GLN A 50 13.67 4.11 -7.99
N ASP A 51 14.97 4.37 -8.09
CA ASP A 51 15.70 5.17 -7.09
C ASP A 51 15.28 6.65 -7.10
N ASP A 52 15.12 7.25 -8.28
CA ASP A 52 14.66 8.64 -8.40
C ASP A 52 13.23 8.79 -7.87
N PHE A 53 12.35 7.82 -8.15
CA PHE A 53 11.00 7.82 -7.60
C PHE A 53 10.98 7.60 -6.09
N ARG A 54 11.84 6.72 -5.55
CA ARG A 54 12.01 6.58 -4.08
C ARG A 54 12.44 7.88 -3.42
N ALA A 55 13.28 8.68 -4.09
CA ALA A 55 13.62 10.02 -3.59
C ALA A 55 12.43 10.99 -3.69
N ALA A 56 11.71 10.97 -4.81
CA ALA A 56 10.60 11.88 -5.09
C ALA A 56 9.37 11.66 -4.19
N VAL A 57 9.17 10.46 -3.66
CA VAL A 57 8.02 10.17 -2.78
C VAL A 57 8.24 10.59 -1.32
N LYS A 58 9.47 10.88 -0.88
CA LYS A 58 9.74 11.27 0.52
C LYS A 58 8.92 12.47 0.99
N PRO A 59 8.80 13.58 0.24
CA PRO A 59 7.96 14.71 0.65
C PRO A 59 6.47 14.34 0.75
N PHE A 60 6.01 13.37 -0.03
CA PHE A 60 4.64 12.85 0.07
C PHE A 60 4.45 12.07 1.37
N GLU A 61 5.39 11.16 1.70
CA GLU A 61 5.36 10.41 2.96
C GLU A 61 5.42 11.34 4.17
N GLU A 62 6.28 12.35 4.15
CA GLU A 62 6.39 13.36 5.21
C GLU A 62 5.11 14.18 5.38
N LYS A 63 4.50 14.60 4.27
CA LYS A 63 3.29 15.44 4.31
C LYS A 63 2.06 14.68 4.80
N TYR A 64 1.88 13.43 4.35
CA TYR A 64 0.65 12.69 4.58
C TYR A 64 0.77 11.56 5.60
N GLY A 65 1.99 11.16 5.97
CA GLY A 65 2.21 10.00 6.86
C GLY A 65 1.78 8.67 6.23
N ILE A 66 1.67 8.62 4.90
CA ILE A 66 1.30 7.42 4.13
C ILE A 66 2.58 6.85 3.52
N LYS A 67 2.87 5.58 3.81
CA LYS A 67 4.09 4.93 3.31
C LYS A 67 3.95 4.53 1.85
N VAL A 68 4.99 4.76 1.04
CA VAL A 68 5.08 4.32 -0.35
C VAL A 68 6.13 3.23 -0.47
N THR A 69 5.72 2.05 -0.94
CA THR A 69 6.64 0.95 -1.24
C THR A 69 6.81 0.83 -2.75
N ILE A 70 8.05 0.98 -3.24
CA ILE A 70 8.43 0.67 -4.62
C ILE A 70 9.22 -0.65 -4.60
N PRO A 71 8.58 -1.79 -4.94
CA PRO A 71 9.26 -3.09 -4.93
C PRO A 71 10.45 -3.12 -5.87
N GLU A 72 11.49 -3.86 -5.49
CA GLU A 72 12.66 -4.05 -6.35
C GLU A 72 12.28 -4.70 -7.67
N GLY A 73 12.87 -4.19 -8.75
CA GLY A 73 12.80 -4.78 -10.07
C GLY A 73 14.21 -4.87 -10.67
N THR A 74 14.45 -5.87 -11.50
CA THR A 74 15.70 -5.96 -12.25
C THR A 74 15.47 -5.55 -13.70
N PHE A 75 16.50 -5.00 -14.33
CA PHE A 75 16.46 -4.69 -15.77
C PHE A 75 16.14 -5.95 -16.59
N SER A 76 16.78 -7.08 -16.27
CA SER A 76 16.49 -8.37 -16.92
C SER A 76 15.04 -8.81 -16.71
N GLY A 77 14.52 -8.75 -15.48
CA GLY A 77 13.14 -9.13 -15.18
C GLY A 77 12.09 -8.21 -15.79
N ASN A 78 12.48 -6.99 -16.22
CA ASN A 78 11.61 -6.13 -17.01
C ASN A 78 11.72 -6.43 -18.52
N LEU A 79 12.89 -6.83 -19.03
CA LEU A 79 13.04 -7.29 -20.40
C LEU A 79 12.28 -8.60 -20.66
N ASP A 80 12.24 -9.51 -19.70
CA ASP A 80 11.53 -10.79 -19.82
C ASP A 80 10.00 -10.65 -19.95
N LYS A 81 9.46 -9.44 -19.77
CA LYS A 81 8.03 -9.12 -19.94
C LYS A 81 7.64 -8.68 -21.35
N LEU A 82 8.63 -8.38 -22.21
CA LEU A 82 8.44 -7.96 -23.61
C LEU A 82 8.34 -9.17 -24.54
#